data_AF-A0A089PHG3-F1
#
_entry.id   AF-A0A089PHG3-F1
#
_cell.length_a   1.000
_cell.length_b   1.000
_cell.length_c   1.000
_cell.angle_alpha   90.00
_cell.angle_beta   90.00
_cell.angle_gamma   90.00
#
_symmetry.space_group_name_H-M   'P 1'
#
loop_
_entity.id
_entity.type
_entity.pdbx_description
1 polymer ?
#
loop_
_entity_poly.entity_id
_entity_poly.type
_entity_poly.pdbx_seq_one_letter_code
_entity_poly.pdbx_strand_id
1 'polypeptide(L)'
;MLFLFMYIFFNFFSFLSSLLLLEACSLILFLFFSMYLMIFGVSMKFLLYYFVFIVSESAVGLSILVTTMKTFGSGNFRSMSLTK
;
A
#
# COMPACT_ATOMS: atom_id res chain seq x y z
N MET A 1 13.95 -13.09 0.44
CA MET A 1 14.69 -11.85 0.09
C MET A 1 13.77 -10.64 0.08
N LEU A 2 12.72 -10.60 -0.77
CA LEU A 2 11.71 -9.51 -0.78
C LEU A 2 11.00 -9.30 0.58
N PHE A 3 10.61 -10.38 1.26
CA PHE A 3 9.98 -10.30 2.58
C PHE A 3 10.91 -9.72 3.66
N LEU A 4 12.21 -10.02 3.58
CA LEU A 4 13.22 -9.48 4.50
C LEU A 4 13.48 -8.00 4.23
N PHE A 5 13.44 -7.59 2.96
CA PHE A 5 13.56 -6.19 2.56
C PHE A 5 12.35 -5.37 3.05
N MET A 6 11.13 -5.91 2.89
CA MET A 6 9.90 -5.33 3.44
C MET A 6 9.97 -5.20 4.97
N TYR A 7 10.47 -6.22 5.67
CA TYR A 7 10.60 -6.20 7.13
C TYR A 7 11.57 -5.13 7.63
N ILE A 8 12.71 -4.95 6.95
CA ILE A 8 13.69 -3.91 7.27
C ILE A 8 13.12 -2.51 6.96
N PHE A 9 12.37 -2.37 5.87
CA PHE A 9 11.72 -1.11 5.49
C PHE A 9 10.65 -0.67 6.50
N PHE A 10 9.80 -1.61 6.93
CA PHE A 10 8.77 -1.35 7.95
C PHE A 10 9.35 -0.87 9.28
N ASN A 11 10.58 -1.28 9.61
CA ASN A 11 11.17 -1.03 10.93
C ASN A 11 11.82 0.38 11.06
N PHE A 12 12.10 1.06 9.95
CA PHE A 12 12.79 2.36 9.95
C PHE A 12 11.96 3.52 9.42
N PHE A 13 10.94 3.25 8.61
CA PHE A 13 10.21 4.27 7.87
C PHE A 13 8.82 4.53 8.48
N SER A 14 8.33 5.77 8.41
CA SER A 14 7.00 6.14 8.92
C SER A 14 5.90 5.29 8.27
N PHE A 15 4.83 4.96 8.99
CA PHE A 15 3.71 4.18 8.46
C PHE A 15 3.17 4.76 7.14
N LEU A 16 3.18 6.09 7.00
CA LEU A 16 2.82 6.81 5.77
C LEU A 16 3.69 6.43 4.55
N SER A 17 5.00 6.33 4.73
CA SER A 17 5.91 5.99 3.63
C SER A 17 5.70 4.55 3.13
N SER A 18 5.32 3.63 4.03
CA SER A 18 4.97 2.26 3.65
C SER A 18 3.68 2.22 2.81
N LEU A 19 2.70 3.06 3.14
CA LEU A 19 1.48 3.27 2.37
C LEU A 19 1.77 3.85 0.97
N LEU A 20 2.63 4.85 0.87
CA LEU A 20 3.04 5.43 -0.41
C LEU A 20 3.76 4.40 -1.31
N LEU A 21 4.60 3.56 -0.73
CA LEU A 21 5.25 2.46 -1.46
C LEU A 21 4.26 1.43 -1.98
N LEU A 22 3.23 1.11 -1.18
CA LEU A 22 2.15 0.21 -1.58
C LEU A 22 1.37 0.79 -2.77
N GLU A 23 1.03 2.08 -2.72
CA GLU A 23 0.34 2.77 -3.81
C GLU A 23 1.17 2.78 -5.10
N ALA A 24 2.47 3.08 -4.99
CA ALA A 24 3.39 3.02 -6.12
C ALA A 24 3.47 1.61 -6.75
N CYS A 25 3.57 0.56 -5.93
CA CYS A 25 3.53 -0.83 -6.41
C CYS A 25 2.22 -1.17 -7.12
N SER A 26 1.08 -0.74 -6.57
CA SER A 26 -0.25 -0.99 -7.15
C SER A 26 -0.43 -0.28 -8.51
N LEU A 27 0.12 0.93 -8.66
CA LEU A 27 0.14 1.69 -9.92
C LEU A 27 1.01 1.02 -10.98
N ILE A 28 2.18 0.50 -10.59
CA ILE A 28 3.04 -0.26 -11.51
C ILE A 28 2.30 -1.51 -12.02
N LEU A 29 1.64 -2.25 -11.13
CA LEU A 29 0.81 -3.40 -11.52
C LEU A 29 -0.33 -3.00 -12.45
N PHE A 30 -1.02 -1.88 -12.17
CA PHE A 30 -2.06 -1.34 -13.05
C PHE A 30 -1.53 -1.05 -14.46
N LEU A 31 -0.35 -0.40 -14.57
CA LEU A 31 0.26 -0.10 -15.87
C LEU A 31 0.62 -1.37 -16.64
N PHE A 32 1.25 -2.35 -15.98
CA PHE A 32 1.55 -3.65 -16.60
C PHE A 32 0.29 -4.37 -17.08
N PHE A 33 -0.76 -4.38 -16.27
CA PHE A 33 -2.03 -5.01 -16.64
C PHE A 33 -2.72 -4.29 -17.80
N SER A 34 -2.64 -2.97 -17.85
CA SER A 34 -3.20 -2.18 -18.96
C SER A 34 -2.50 -2.47 -20.29
N MET A 35 -1.16 -2.54 -20.27
CA MET A 35 -0.37 -2.86 -21.46
C MET A 35 -0.65 -4.28 -21.94
N TYR A 36 -0.76 -5.23 -21.01
CA TYR A 36 -1.15 -6.60 -21.32
C TYR A 36 -2.53 -6.66 -21.97
N LEU A 37 -3.55 -6.06 -21.37
CA LEU A 37 -4.91 -6.05 -21.93
C LEU A 37 -5.01 -5.37 -23.30
N MET A 38 -4.21 -4.32 -23.55
CA MET A 38 -4.13 -3.69 -24.87
C MET A 38 -3.62 -4.66 -25.94
N ILE A 39 -2.60 -5.45 -25.62
CA ILE A 39 -2.02 -6.44 -26.56
C ILE A 39 -3.03 -7.53 -26.90
N PHE A 40 -3.81 -7.98 -25.91
CA PHE A 40 -4.82 -9.03 -26.12
C PHE A 40 -6.19 -8.50 -26.58
N GLY A 41 -6.36 -7.18 -26.73
CA GLY A 41 -7.61 -6.56 -27.19
C GLY A 41 -8.81 -6.78 -26.24
N VAL A 42 -8.55 -7.09 -24.97
CA VAL A 42 -9.60 -7.40 -23.98
C VAL A 42 -10.25 -6.11 -23.48
N SER A 43 -11.51 -6.19 -23.05
CA SER A 43 -12.26 -5.03 -22.57
C SER A 43 -11.58 -4.35 -21.38
N MET A 44 -11.32 -3.05 -21.50
CA MET A 44 -10.73 -2.20 -20.47
C MET A 44 -11.58 -2.04 -19.20
N LYS A 45 -12.84 -2.53 -19.22
CA LYS A 45 -13.76 -2.45 -18.07
C LYS A 45 -13.19 -3.12 -16.81
N PHE A 46 -12.34 -4.15 -16.97
CA PHE A 46 -11.71 -4.83 -15.85
C PHE A 46 -10.75 -3.93 -15.05
N LEU A 47 -10.08 -2.99 -15.73
CA LEU A 47 -9.16 -2.03 -15.08
C LEU A 47 -9.88 -1.10 -14.10
N LEU A 48 -11.15 -0.76 -14.38
CA LEU A 48 -11.94 0.09 -13.49
C LEU A 48 -12.23 -0.60 -12.16
N TYR A 49 -12.58 -1.89 -12.18
CA TYR A 49 -12.79 -2.66 -10.94
C TYR A 49 -11.49 -2.75 -10.13
N TYR A 50 -10.37 -3.02 -10.80
CA TYR A 50 -9.06 -3.05 -10.15
C TYR A 50 -8.69 -1.71 -9.52
N PHE A 51 -8.99 -0.60 -10.20
CA PHE A 51 -8.75 0.74 -9.67
C PHE A 51 -9.58 1.04 -8.40
N VAL A 52 -10.85 0.63 -8.37
CA VAL A 52 -11.70 0.76 -7.18
C VAL A 52 -11.11 -0.03 -6.01
N PHE A 53 -10.59 -1.23 -6.25
CA PHE A 53 -9.92 -2.01 -5.20
C PHE A 53 -8.68 -1.31 -4.65
N ILE A 54 -7.83 -0.75 -5.52
CA ILE A 54 -6.63 0.00 -5.09
C ILE A 54 -7.00 1.18 -4.17
N VAL A 55 -7.98 1.99 -4.59
CA VAL A 55 -8.43 3.15 -3.80
C VAL A 55 -9.07 2.71 -2.47
N SER A 56 -9.78 1.57 -2.46
CA SER A 56 -10.38 1.07 -1.23
C SER A 56 -9.34 0.56 -0.23
N GLU A 57 -8.28 -0.12 -0.69
CA GLU A 57 -7.20 -0.61 0.16
C GLU A 57 -6.43 0.55 0.79
N SER A 58 -6.12 1.59 0.02
CA SER A 58 -5.43 2.77 0.53
C SER A 58 -6.28 3.53 1.55
N ALA A 59 -7.59 3.67 1.32
CA ALA A 59 -8.51 4.27 2.29
C ALA A 59 -8.53 3.52 3.63
N VAL A 60 -8.54 2.18 3.58
CA VAL A 60 -8.44 1.34 4.79
C VAL A 60 -7.08 1.54 5.46
N GLY A 61 -5.98 1.52 4.71
CA GLY A 61 -4.64 1.73 5.27
C GLY A 61 -4.48 3.11 5.93
N LEU A 62 -5.04 4.17 5.33
CA LEU A 62 -5.09 5.52 5.93
C LEU A 62 -5.95 5.56 7.20
N SER A 63 -7.08 4.85 7.23
CA SER A 63 -7.91 4.79 8.44
C SER A 63 -7.15 4.16 9.62
N ILE A 64 -6.33 3.13 9.35
CA ILE A 64 -5.45 2.49 10.32
C ILE A 64 -4.31 3.43 10.73
N LEU A 65 -3.75 4.19 9.78
CA LEU A 65 -2.74 5.21 10.10
C LEU A 65 -3.29 6.22 11.11
N VAL A 66 -4.51 6.71 10.89
CA VAL A 66 -5.14 7.70 11.79
C VAL A 66 -5.41 7.10 13.17
N THR A 67 -5.88 5.86 13.26
CA THR A 67 -6.11 5.22 14.57
C THR A 67 -4.80 4.97 15.32
N THR A 68 -3.75 4.53 14.63
CA THR A 68 -2.43 4.31 15.25
C THR A 68 -1.78 5.61 15.72
N MET A 69 -1.92 6.71 14.97
CA MET A 69 -1.50 8.04 15.43
C MET A 69 -2.29 8.51 16.66
N LYS A 70 -3.60 8.24 16.73
CA LYS A 70 -4.43 8.58 17.90
C LYS A 70 -4.05 7.78 19.15
N THR A 71 -3.66 6.51 19.00
CA THR A 71 -3.35 5.64 20.15
C THR A 71 -1.91 5.77 20.64
N PHE A 72 -0.94 5.96 19.73
CA PHE A 72 0.50 5.99 20.09
C PHE A 72 1.14 7.37 19.97
N GLY A 73 0.41 8.39 19.50
CA GLY A 73 0.87 9.78 19.39
C GLY A 73 1.97 10.03 18.35
N SER A 74 2.43 8.99 17.66
CA SER A 74 3.54 9.03 16.71
C SER A 74 3.31 8.02 15.59
N GLY A 75 3.54 8.43 14.34
CA GLY A 75 3.41 7.59 13.14
C GLY A 75 4.60 6.66 12.87
N ASN A 76 5.51 6.51 13.84
CA ASN A 76 6.65 5.61 13.75
C ASN A 76 6.29 4.23 14.32
N PHE A 77 6.63 3.17 13.59
CA PHE A 77 6.49 1.78 14.09
C PHE A 77 7.25 1.53 15.41
N ARG A 78 8.29 2.32 15.71
CA ARG A 78 9.03 2.26 16.97
C ARG A 78 8.21 2.62 18.22
N SER A 79 7.17 3.45 18.12
CA SER A 79 6.28 3.73 19.27
C SER A 79 5.21 2.65 19.45
N MET A 80 5.06 1.76 18.46
CA MET A 80 4.13 0.63 18.48
C MET A 80 4.71 -0.62 19.14
N SER A 81 5.94 -0.54 19.70
CA SER A 81 6.49 -1.59 20.55
C SER A 81 5.70 -1.64 21.87
N LEU A 82 4.65 -2.44 21.90
CA LEU A 82 3.92 -2.87 23.10
C LEU A 82 4.76 -3.84 23.96
N THR A 83 6.07 -3.67 24.02
CA THR A 83 6.99 -4.51 24.79
C THR A 83 7.66 -3.66 25.86
N LYS A 84 7.14 -3.76 27.09
CA LYS A 84 8.01 -4.15 28.19
C LYS A 84 8.15 -5.67 28.15
#